data_AF-A0A8J4Q3M4-F1
#
_entry.id   AF-A0A8J4Q3M4-F1
#
_cell.length_a   1.000
_cell.length_b   1.000
_cell.length_c   1.000
_cell.angle_alpha   90.00
_cell.angle_beta   90.00
_cell.angle_gamma   90.00
#
_symmetry.space_group_name_H-M   'P 1'
#
loop_
_entity.id
_entity.type
_entity.pdbx_description
1 polymer ?
#
loop_
_entity_poly.entity_id
_entity_poly.type
_entity_poly.pdbx_seq_one_letter_code
_entity_poly.pdbx_strand_id
1 'polypeptide(L)'
;MTTHKAILIGGSGATGSKLVQELLSNNSFSKVTSLVRKIDSSIENEKLNQVVVDFEKMEDYKQVFEGNDVAFSCLGTTRAAAGSAEAFRHIDYDFNVKFAQLAKESNIDNMHLVSSIGANHKSWFLYTKTKGEVEETLKQDQFPNLTIWRPGFLNRELPNDDRWLVNNFSKLIGAIKVSIVAKGMVNCALSQLSQPKPTSPTTHIFGNKDIYRYAENK
;
A
#
# COMPACT_ATOMS: atom_id res chain seq x y z
N MET A 1 -14.02 -22.75 6.11
CA MET A 1 -13.10 -21.97 5.26
C MET A 1 -12.17 -21.22 6.19
N THR A 2 -10.86 -21.29 5.97
CA THR A 2 -9.89 -20.50 6.75
C THR A 2 -10.07 -19.02 6.37
N THR A 3 -10.18 -18.15 7.37
CA THR A 3 -10.28 -16.70 7.16
C THR A 3 -8.94 -16.04 7.50
N HIS A 4 -8.60 -14.98 6.78
CA HIS A 4 -7.37 -14.22 6.94
C HIS A 4 -7.58 -12.90 7.70
N LYS A 5 -6.49 -12.34 8.21
CA LYS A 5 -6.44 -11.04 8.87
C LYS A 5 -5.48 -10.13 8.11
N ALA A 6 -5.93 -8.93 7.79
CA ALA A 6 -5.14 -7.92 7.10
C ALA A 6 -4.79 -6.77 8.05
N ILE A 7 -3.58 -6.22 7.91
CA ILE A 7 -3.20 -4.95 8.51
C ILE A 7 -2.81 -3.94 7.44
N LEU A 8 -3.14 -2.67 7.61
CA LEU A 8 -2.79 -1.64 6.64
C LEU A 8 -2.47 -0.26 7.24
N ILE A 9 -1.70 0.53 6.50
CA ILE A 9 -1.54 1.97 6.66
C ILE A 9 -2.04 2.72 5.42
N GLY A 10 -2.46 3.97 5.60
CA GLY A 10 -3.01 4.80 4.51
C GLY A 10 -4.45 4.45 4.14
N GLY A 11 -5.21 3.81 5.03
CA GLY A 11 -6.61 3.41 4.82
C GLY A 11 -7.59 4.56 4.55
N SER A 12 -7.26 5.80 4.92
CA SER A 12 -8.06 6.99 4.60
C SER A 12 -7.71 7.61 3.23
N GLY A 13 -6.68 7.10 2.54
CA GLY A 13 -6.29 7.56 1.21
C GLY A 13 -7.25 7.09 0.11
N ALA A 14 -7.08 7.53 -1.14
CA ALA A 14 -7.99 7.12 -2.22
C ALA A 14 -7.89 5.65 -2.57
N THR A 15 -6.68 5.09 -2.64
CA THR A 15 -6.51 3.64 -2.84
C THR A 15 -6.84 2.90 -1.55
N GLY A 16 -6.35 3.37 -0.40
CA GLY A 16 -6.55 2.71 0.88
C GLY A 16 -8.02 2.60 1.30
N SER A 17 -8.84 3.63 1.06
CA SER A 17 -10.28 3.58 1.39
C SER A 17 -11.02 2.55 0.55
N LYS A 18 -10.66 2.40 -0.72
CA LYS A 18 -11.18 1.33 -1.58
C LYS A 18 -10.66 -0.04 -1.16
N LEU A 19 -9.39 -0.14 -0.76
CA LEU A 19 -8.85 -1.39 -0.22
C LEU A 19 -9.58 -1.83 1.05
N VAL A 20 -9.84 -0.91 2.00
CA VAL A 20 -10.62 -1.20 3.20
C VAL A 20 -12.02 -1.71 2.82
N GLN A 21 -12.71 -1.04 1.89
CA GLN A 21 -14.03 -1.49 1.42
C GLN A 21 -13.99 -2.90 0.81
N GLU A 22 -13.05 -3.17 -0.08
CA GLU A 22 -12.87 -4.50 -0.70
C GLU A 22 -12.59 -5.57 0.36
N LEU A 23 -11.66 -5.32 1.30
CA LEU A 23 -11.32 -6.25 2.39
C LEU A 23 -12.53 -6.55 3.30
N LEU A 24 -13.29 -5.53 3.71
CA LEU A 24 -14.45 -5.71 4.60
C LEU A 24 -15.59 -6.49 3.91
N SER A 25 -15.78 -6.25 2.61
CA SER A 25 -16.80 -6.94 1.80
C SER A 25 -16.46 -8.40 1.49
N ASN A 26 -15.19 -8.80 1.66
CA ASN A 26 -14.72 -10.13 1.30
C ASN A 26 -14.77 -11.10 2.50
N ASN A 27 -15.46 -12.23 2.34
CA ASN A 27 -15.64 -13.22 3.41
C ASN A 27 -14.39 -14.05 3.71
N SER A 28 -13.36 -13.98 2.87
CA SER A 28 -12.05 -14.57 3.15
C SER A 28 -11.28 -13.79 4.21
N PHE A 29 -11.70 -12.56 4.58
CA PHE A 29 -11.12 -11.81 5.68
C PHE A 29 -12.08 -11.74 6.88
N SER A 30 -11.57 -12.10 8.05
CA SER A 30 -12.29 -12.01 9.33
C SER A 30 -11.92 -10.77 10.13
N LYS A 31 -10.76 -10.16 9.88
CA LYS A 31 -10.32 -8.91 10.54
C LYS A 31 -9.53 -8.02 9.59
N VAL A 32 -9.80 -6.72 9.66
CA VAL A 32 -9.07 -5.68 8.94
C VAL A 32 -8.60 -4.65 9.96
N THR A 33 -7.29 -4.60 10.21
CA THR A 33 -6.67 -3.66 11.14
C THR A 33 -6.12 -2.47 10.37
N SER A 34 -6.71 -1.28 10.53
CA SER A 34 -6.23 -0.05 9.90
C SER A 34 -5.52 0.82 10.92
N LEU A 35 -4.22 1.04 10.73
CA LEU A 35 -3.45 2.00 11.52
C LEU A 35 -3.74 3.41 10.98
N VAL A 36 -4.25 4.28 11.86
CA VAL A 36 -4.78 5.60 11.49
C VAL A 36 -4.24 6.68 12.41
N ARG A 37 -4.28 7.94 11.94
CA ARG A 37 -3.99 9.11 12.79
C ARG A 37 -5.21 9.54 13.61
N LYS A 38 -6.41 9.18 13.15
CA LYS A 38 -7.70 9.48 13.77
C LYS A 38 -8.71 8.43 13.30
N ILE A 39 -9.61 8.03 14.19
CA ILE A 39 -10.73 7.14 13.87
C ILE A 39 -11.67 7.80 12.85
N ASP A 40 -12.03 7.05 11.81
CA ASP A 40 -13.14 7.37 10.92
C ASP A 40 -14.42 6.74 11.46
N SER A 41 -15.26 7.56 12.10
CA SER A 41 -16.53 7.12 12.69
C SER A 41 -17.63 6.86 11.65
N SER A 42 -17.40 7.14 10.37
CA SER A 42 -18.38 6.88 9.31
C SER A 42 -18.38 5.41 8.84
N ILE A 43 -17.38 4.63 9.24
CA ILE A 43 -17.23 3.23 8.85
C ILE A 43 -17.49 2.35 10.08
N GLU A 44 -18.73 1.88 10.19
CA GLU A 44 -19.13 0.90 11.20
C GLU A 44 -19.12 -0.50 10.59
N ASN A 45 -18.19 -1.34 11.04
CA ASN A 45 -18.09 -2.73 10.60
C ASN A 45 -17.39 -3.59 11.67
N GLU A 46 -17.97 -4.73 12.03
CA GLU A 46 -17.42 -5.63 13.07
C GLU A 46 -16.04 -6.21 12.73
N LYS A 47 -15.71 -6.35 11.44
CA LYS A 47 -14.38 -6.80 11.00
C LYS A 47 -13.32 -5.71 11.10
N LEU A 48 -13.72 -4.43 11.14
CA LEU A 48 -12.80 -3.29 11.09
C LEU A 48 -12.30 -2.94 12.50
N ASN A 49 -10.98 -3.00 12.66
CA ASN A 49 -10.28 -2.54 13.86
C ASN A 49 -9.43 -1.33 13.48
N GLN A 50 -9.85 -0.12 13.88
CA GLN A 50 -9.07 1.09 13.68
C GLN A 50 -8.19 1.35 14.90
N VAL A 51 -6.87 1.41 14.70
CA VAL A 51 -5.92 1.68 15.78
C VAL A 51 -5.29 3.04 15.55
N VAL A 52 -5.52 3.95 16.49
CA VAL A 52 -4.86 5.27 16.46
C VAL A 52 -3.41 5.09 16.87
N VAL A 53 -2.49 5.45 15.98
CA VAL A 53 -1.05 5.31 16.21
C VAL A 53 -0.35 6.65 16.09
N ASP A 54 0.66 6.84 16.93
CA ASP A 54 1.72 7.82 16.67
C ASP A 54 2.71 7.20 15.69
N PHE A 55 2.76 7.73 14.46
CA PHE A 55 3.61 7.20 13.40
C PHE A 55 5.11 7.42 13.67
N GLU A 56 5.45 8.41 14.51
CA GLU A 56 6.83 8.66 14.95
C GLU A 56 7.35 7.56 15.90
N LYS A 57 6.42 6.82 16.53
CA LYS A 57 6.72 5.77 17.53
C LYS A 57 6.01 4.46 17.20
N MET A 58 6.01 4.10 15.91
CA MET A 58 5.25 2.94 15.44
C MET A 58 5.67 1.63 16.12
N GLU A 59 6.93 1.52 16.60
CA GLU A 59 7.41 0.39 17.39
C GLU A 59 6.61 0.12 18.68
N ASP A 60 6.05 1.16 19.31
CA ASP A 60 5.22 1.02 20.51
C ASP A 60 3.94 0.22 20.24
N TYR A 61 3.58 0.08 18.95
CA TYR A 61 2.39 -0.62 18.47
C TYR A 61 2.71 -1.96 17.81
N LYS A 62 3.93 -2.51 17.98
CA LYS A 62 4.36 -3.78 17.36
C LYS A 62 3.37 -4.92 17.59
N GLN A 63 2.78 -5.00 18.79
CA GLN A 63 1.79 -6.04 19.12
C GLN A 63 0.57 -6.05 18.18
N VAL A 64 0.22 -4.91 17.58
CA VAL A 64 -0.92 -4.78 16.66
C VAL A 64 -0.68 -5.55 15.34
N PHE A 65 0.57 -5.79 14.98
CA PHE A 65 0.97 -6.53 13.78
C PHE A 65 0.86 -8.05 13.97
N GLU A 66 0.90 -8.54 15.21
CA GLU A 66 0.92 -9.98 15.51
C GLU A 66 -0.34 -10.70 15.01
N GLY A 67 -0.13 -11.86 14.37
CA GLY A 67 -1.20 -12.73 13.90
C GLY A 67 -1.98 -12.22 12.69
N ASN A 68 -1.49 -11.18 11.99
CA ASN A 68 -1.98 -10.79 10.67
C ASN A 68 -1.27 -11.63 9.58
N ASP A 69 -1.99 -11.95 8.50
CA ASP A 69 -1.47 -12.79 7.42
C ASP A 69 -0.90 -11.97 6.24
N VAL A 70 -1.38 -10.74 6.09
CA VAL A 70 -0.99 -9.82 5.01
C VAL A 70 -0.97 -8.38 5.48
N ALA A 71 0.05 -7.64 5.02
CA ALA A 71 0.23 -6.22 5.27
C ALA A 71 0.11 -5.41 3.97
N PHE A 72 -0.62 -4.29 4.02
CA PHE A 72 -0.76 -3.37 2.90
C PHE A 72 -0.30 -1.96 3.28
N SER A 73 0.68 -1.43 2.58
CA SER A 73 0.97 0.00 2.63
C SER A 73 0.35 0.73 1.45
N CYS A 74 -0.65 1.56 1.74
CA CYS A 74 -1.24 2.52 0.81
C CYS A 74 -0.87 3.97 1.18
N LEU A 75 0.13 4.16 2.04
CA LEU A 75 0.53 5.48 2.51
C LEU A 75 1.21 6.26 1.38
N GLY A 76 0.69 7.45 1.12
CA GLY A 76 1.20 8.34 0.10
C GLY A 76 0.77 9.78 0.38
N THR A 77 1.70 10.72 0.27
CA THR A 77 1.44 12.16 0.33
C THR A 77 2.00 12.86 -0.91
N THR A 78 1.71 14.15 -1.08
CA THR A 78 2.37 15.01 -2.07
C THR A 78 3.28 15.99 -1.34
N ARG A 79 4.28 16.54 -2.03
CA ARG A 79 5.11 17.62 -1.45
C ARG A 79 4.26 18.81 -0.99
N ALA A 80 3.23 19.15 -1.77
CA ALA A 80 2.30 20.21 -1.42
C ALA A 80 1.51 19.89 -0.12
N ALA A 81 1.00 18.68 0.03
CA ALA A 81 0.27 18.26 1.22
C ALA A 81 1.18 18.08 2.46
N ALA A 82 2.45 17.71 2.25
CA ALA A 82 3.44 17.57 3.32
C ALA A 82 4.06 18.90 3.75
N GLY A 83 4.00 19.94 2.91
CA GLY A 83 4.54 21.27 3.17
C GLY A 83 6.04 21.43 2.86
N SER A 84 6.84 20.35 2.88
CA SER A 84 8.26 20.39 2.50
C SER A 84 8.73 19.09 1.85
N ALA A 85 9.94 19.11 1.27
CA ALA A 85 10.56 17.92 0.67
C ALA A 85 10.98 16.91 1.75
N GLU A 86 11.45 17.42 2.89
CA GLU A 86 11.84 16.64 4.05
C GLU A 86 10.63 15.94 4.67
N ALA A 87 9.53 16.68 4.91
CA ALA A 87 8.29 16.12 5.43
C ALA A 87 7.65 15.14 4.46
N PHE A 88 7.71 15.42 3.15
CA PHE A 88 7.30 14.46 2.12
C PHE A 88 8.11 13.18 2.25
N ARG A 89 9.45 13.27 2.27
CA ARG A 89 10.31 12.09 2.37
C ARG A 89 10.05 11.32 3.66
N HIS A 90 9.88 12.01 4.78
CA HIS A 90 9.61 11.39 6.07
C HIS A 90 8.31 10.54 6.04
N ILE A 91 7.23 11.10 5.49
CA ILE A 91 5.95 10.39 5.37
C ILE A 91 6.00 9.27 4.32
N ASP A 92 6.53 9.57 3.13
CA ASP A 92 6.46 8.68 1.98
C ASP A 92 7.51 7.56 2.03
N TYR A 93 8.65 7.79 2.69
CA TYR A 93 9.73 6.81 2.86
C TYR A 93 9.75 6.25 4.27
N ASP A 94 10.02 7.06 5.29
CA ASP A 94 10.39 6.54 6.63
C ASP A 94 9.23 5.74 7.24
N PHE A 95 8.00 6.25 7.21
CA PHE A 95 6.84 5.51 7.73
C PHE A 95 6.49 4.25 6.92
N ASN A 96 6.69 4.28 5.60
CA ASN A 96 6.47 3.10 4.74
C ASN A 96 7.45 1.98 5.08
N VAL A 97 8.73 2.32 5.20
CA VAL A 97 9.80 1.38 5.54
C VAL A 97 9.60 0.84 6.94
N LYS A 98 9.32 1.71 7.92
CA LYS A 98 9.09 1.29 9.31
C LYS A 98 7.91 0.32 9.44
N PHE A 99 6.79 0.60 8.76
CA PHE A 99 5.63 -0.30 8.74
C PHE A 99 5.99 -1.67 8.15
N ALA A 100 6.71 -1.70 7.04
CA ALA A 100 7.14 -2.95 6.42
C ALA A 100 8.07 -3.75 7.38
N GLN A 101 9.05 -3.09 8.00
CA GLN A 101 9.95 -3.73 8.95
C GLN A 101 9.19 -4.36 10.12
N LEU A 102 8.23 -3.63 10.73
CA LEU A 102 7.39 -4.17 11.81
C LEU A 102 6.51 -5.35 11.34
N ALA A 103 6.00 -5.30 10.12
CA ALA A 103 5.26 -6.41 9.52
C ALA A 103 6.16 -7.66 9.39
N LYS A 104 7.39 -7.50 8.87
CA LYS A 104 8.36 -8.58 8.75
C LYS A 104 8.74 -9.16 10.11
N GLU A 105 9.07 -8.31 11.07
CA GLU A 105 9.41 -8.71 12.44
C GLU A 105 8.28 -9.45 13.15
N SER A 106 7.04 -9.23 12.72
CA SER A 106 5.84 -9.89 13.25
C SER A 106 5.44 -11.12 12.43
N ASN A 107 6.33 -11.61 11.56
CA ASN A 107 6.14 -12.78 10.70
C ASN A 107 4.97 -12.65 9.71
N ILE A 108 4.66 -11.44 9.27
CA ILE A 108 3.71 -11.24 8.16
C ILE A 108 4.44 -11.52 6.85
N ASP A 109 4.10 -12.63 6.22
CA ASP A 109 4.82 -13.15 5.06
C ASP A 109 4.49 -12.41 3.74
N ASN A 110 3.31 -11.80 3.66
CA ASN A 110 2.81 -11.12 2.46
C ASN A 110 2.77 -9.61 2.68
N MET A 111 3.64 -8.87 1.99
CA MET A 111 3.73 -7.41 2.06
C MET A 111 3.38 -6.79 0.70
N HIS A 112 2.39 -5.90 0.69
CA HIS A 112 1.95 -5.19 -0.51
C HIS A 112 2.23 -3.69 -0.36
N LEU A 113 2.97 -3.10 -1.30
CA LEU A 113 3.28 -1.67 -1.34
C LEU A 113 2.60 -1.01 -2.53
N VAL A 114 1.83 0.06 -2.30
CA VAL A 114 1.39 0.96 -3.37
C VAL A 114 2.49 1.99 -3.65
N SER A 115 3.18 1.77 -4.76
CA SER A 115 4.17 2.68 -5.34
C SER A 115 3.54 3.47 -6.49
N SER A 116 4.30 3.78 -7.54
CA SER A 116 3.83 4.42 -8.76
C SER A 116 4.61 3.96 -9.96
N ILE A 117 4.00 4.08 -11.15
CA ILE A 117 4.75 4.02 -12.39
C ILE A 117 5.92 5.03 -12.37
N GLY A 118 7.03 4.67 -13.01
CA GLY A 118 8.23 5.53 -13.05
C GLY A 118 9.04 5.60 -11.75
N ALA A 119 8.64 4.88 -10.69
CA ALA A 119 9.44 4.76 -9.47
C ALA A 119 10.85 4.23 -9.78
N ASN A 120 11.86 5.01 -9.39
CA ASN A 120 13.26 4.75 -9.70
C ASN A 120 14.15 5.49 -8.69
N HIS A 121 14.91 4.75 -7.86
CA HIS A 121 15.79 5.32 -6.83
C HIS A 121 16.90 6.22 -7.40
N LYS A 122 17.20 6.11 -8.70
CA LYS A 122 18.17 6.97 -9.42
C LYS A 122 17.54 8.19 -10.08
N SER A 123 16.23 8.41 -9.92
CA SER A 123 15.54 9.55 -10.52
C SER A 123 16.01 10.87 -9.91
N TRP A 124 16.03 11.93 -10.73
CA TRP A 124 16.26 13.31 -10.28
C TRP A 124 14.99 13.94 -9.69
N PHE A 125 13.80 13.39 -9.98
CA PHE A 125 12.53 13.90 -9.49
C PHE A 125 12.17 13.29 -8.13
N LEU A 126 12.05 14.14 -7.11
CA LEU A 126 11.79 13.78 -5.71
C LEU A 126 10.74 12.67 -5.55
N TYR A 127 9.55 12.83 -6.15
CA TYR A 127 8.47 11.84 -6.01
C TYR A 127 8.87 10.44 -6.50
N THR A 128 9.29 10.32 -7.77
CA THR A 128 9.70 9.02 -8.35
C THR A 128 10.97 8.46 -7.71
N LYS A 129 11.86 9.34 -7.23
CA LYS A 129 13.06 8.97 -6.49
C LYS A 129 12.68 8.31 -5.18
N THR A 130 11.90 8.99 -4.34
CA THR A 130 11.46 8.50 -3.04
C THR A 130 10.66 7.20 -3.17
N LYS A 131 9.69 7.11 -4.09
CA LYS A 131 8.98 5.84 -4.35
C LYS A 131 9.94 4.71 -4.74
N GLY A 132 10.91 4.99 -5.59
CA GLY A 132 11.93 4.00 -5.98
C GLY A 132 12.86 3.61 -4.83
N GLU A 133 13.25 4.55 -3.98
CA GLU A 133 14.06 4.28 -2.79
C GLU A 133 13.31 3.34 -1.83
N VAL A 134 12.01 3.55 -1.58
CA VAL A 134 11.19 2.64 -0.74
C VAL A 134 11.18 1.23 -1.31
N GLU A 135 10.97 1.10 -2.63
CA GLU A 135 10.97 -0.20 -3.28
C GLU A 135 12.31 -0.93 -3.14
N GLU A 136 13.43 -0.25 -3.31
CA GLU A 136 14.75 -0.87 -3.14
C GLU A 136 15.01 -1.29 -1.70
N THR A 137 14.59 -0.48 -0.73
CA THR A 137 14.71 -0.84 0.70
C THR A 137 13.88 -2.08 1.02
N LEU A 138 12.62 -2.14 0.61
CA LEU A 138 11.77 -3.31 0.87
C LEU A 138 12.23 -4.58 0.14
N LYS A 139 12.88 -4.45 -1.03
CA LYS A 139 13.52 -5.60 -1.71
C LYS A 139 14.67 -6.17 -0.87
N GLN A 140 15.45 -5.31 -0.23
CA GLN A 140 16.54 -5.72 0.66
C GLN A 140 16.00 -6.35 1.96
N ASP A 141 14.79 -6.01 2.36
CA ASP A 141 14.11 -6.64 3.49
C ASP A 141 13.69 -8.10 3.21
N GLN A 142 13.87 -8.67 2.02
CA GLN A 142 13.73 -10.12 1.78
C GLN A 142 12.44 -10.76 2.36
N PHE A 143 11.28 -10.15 2.13
CA PHE A 143 9.99 -10.76 2.48
C PHE A 143 9.80 -12.08 1.73
N PRO A 144 9.10 -13.07 2.32
CA PRO A 144 8.67 -14.26 1.59
C PRO A 144 7.89 -13.89 0.32
N ASN A 145 6.93 -12.97 0.43
CA ASN A 145 6.22 -12.38 -0.70
C ASN A 145 6.17 -10.85 -0.58
N LEU A 146 6.97 -10.15 -1.39
CA LEU A 146 6.84 -8.71 -1.60
C LEU A 146 6.11 -8.42 -2.91
N THR A 147 5.01 -7.68 -2.86
CA THR A 147 4.27 -7.23 -4.05
C THR A 147 4.25 -5.71 -4.13
N ILE A 148 4.86 -5.15 -5.18
CA ILE A 148 4.95 -3.72 -5.44
C ILE A 148 3.98 -3.36 -6.57
N TRP A 149 3.01 -2.52 -6.26
CA TRP A 149 2.01 -2.04 -7.21
C TRP A 149 2.46 -0.68 -7.75
N ARG A 150 2.71 -0.60 -9.07
CA ARG A 150 3.08 0.63 -9.77
C ARG A 150 1.93 1.10 -10.66
N PRO A 151 0.80 1.56 -10.08
CA PRO A 151 -0.30 2.09 -10.87
C PRO A 151 0.17 3.32 -11.66
N GLY A 152 -0.48 3.51 -12.80
CA GLY A 152 -0.43 4.75 -13.55
C GLY A 152 -1.17 5.87 -12.82
N PHE A 153 -1.62 6.87 -13.57
CA PHE A 153 -2.26 8.03 -12.97
C PHE A 153 -3.55 7.60 -12.25
N LEU A 154 -3.61 7.83 -10.95
CA LEU A 154 -4.83 7.62 -10.18
C LEU A 154 -5.77 8.77 -10.50
N ASN A 155 -6.96 8.48 -11.01
CA ASN A 155 -7.93 9.51 -11.38
C ASN A 155 -8.45 10.22 -10.12
N ARG A 156 -7.70 11.22 -9.65
CA ARG A 156 -8.04 12.16 -8.60
C ARG A 156 -8.12 13.54 -9.24
N GLU A 157 -9.16 14.30 -8.92
CA GLU A 157 -9.15 15.74 -9.15
C GLU A 157 -8.04 16.34 -8.26
N LEU A 158 -6.89 16.69 -8.85
CA LEU A 158 -5.73 17.21 -8.14
C LEU A 158 -5.76 18.75 -8.11
N PRO A 159 -5.24 19.40 -7.04
CA PRO A 159 -5.00 20.84 -7.01
C PRO A 159 -4.01 21.30 -8.09
N ASN A 160 -4.09 22.58 -8.44
CA ASN A 160 -3.56 23.17 -9.66
C ASN A 160 -2.03 23.11 -9.89
N ASP A 161 -1.21 22.85 -8.88
CA ASP A 161 0.25 23.02 -8.93
C ASP A 161 1.02 21.81 -9.52
N ASP A 162 0.41 20.62 -9.54
CA ASP A 162 1.06 19.41 -10.10
C ASP A 162 0.76 19.22 -11.60
N ARG A 163 0.03 20.17 -12.22
CA ARG A 163 -0.47 20.05 -13.62
C ARG A 163 0.64 19.95 -14.68
N TRP A 164 1.83 20.48 -14.41
CA TRP A 164 2.97 20.38 -15.36
C TRP A 164 3.49 18.94 -15.49
N LEU A 165 3.62 18.20 -14.37
CA LEU A 165 3.97 16.79 -14.39
C LEU A 165 2.86 15.97 -15.04
N VAL A 166 1.59 16.34 -14.77
CA VAL A 166 0.40 15.65 -15.27
C VAL A 166 0.22 15.81 -16.78
N ASN A 167 0.38 17.01 -17.35
CA ASN A 167 0.08 17.24 -18.77
C ASN A 167 1.04 16.54 -19.74
N ASN A 168 2.30 16.32 -19.35
CA ASN A 168 3.28 15.64 -20.20
C ASN A 168 3.30 14.11 -20.00
N PHE A 169 2.97 13.61 -18.80
CA PHE A 169 3.02 12.17 -18.50
C PHE A 169 1.66 11.45 -18.61
N SER A 170 0.53 12.15 -18.48
CA SER A 170 -0.81 11.54 -18.51
C SER A 170 -1.15 10.80 -19.81
N LYS A 171 -0.66 11.28 -20.97
CA LYS A 171 -0.90 10.63 -22.26
C LYS A 171 -0.15 9.30 -22.43
N LEU A 172 0.91 9.05 -21.67
CA LEU A 172 1.79 7.88 -21.82
C LEU A 172 1.53 6.80 -20.75
N ILE A 173 0.99 7.18 -19.60
CA ILE A 173 0.96 6.35 -18.38
C ILE A 173 -0.38 5.59 -18.19
N GLY A 174 -1.47 6.05 -18.80
CA GLY A 174 -2.80 5.46 -18.64
C GLY A 174 -3.40 5.69 -17.25
N ALA A 175 -4.57 6.31 -17.20
CA ALA A 175 -5.29 6.50 -15.93
C ALA A 175 -5.91 5.17 -15.46
N ILE A 176 -5.80 4.87 -14.16
CA ILE A 176 -6.40 3.69 -13.55
C ILE A 176 -7.29 4.10 -12.36
N LYS A 177 -8.45 3.45 -12.25
CA LYS A 177 -9.37 3.67 -11.13
C LYS A 177 -8.79 3.04 -9.87
N VAL A 178 -8.80 3.78 -8.76
CA VAL A 178 -8.32 3.30 -7.45
C VAL A 178 -9.03 2.03 -6.96
N SER A 179 -10.31 1.83 -7.34
CA SER A 179 -11.04 0.60 -7.03
C SER A 179 -10.50 -0.63 -7.75
N ILE A 180 -10.00 -0.47 -8.99
CA ILE A 180 -9.36 -1.56 -9.75
C ILE A 180 -8.04 -1.94 -9.09
N VAL A 181 -7.26 -0.94 -8.63
CA VAL A 181 -6.03 -1.19 -7.87
C VAL A 181 -6.35 -1.96 -6.59
N ALA A 182 -7.31 -1.49 -5.79
CA ALA A 182 -7.73 -2.15 -4.55
C ALA A 182 -8.18 -3.60 -4.77
N LYS A 183 -9.05 -3.84 -5.77
CA LYS A 183 -9.53 -5.19 -6.10
C LYS A 183 -8.38 -6.10 -6.56
N GLY A 184 -7.48 -5.60 -7.39
CA GLY A 184 -6.29 -6.34 -7.82
C GLY A 184 -5.39 -6.71 -6.65
N MET A 185 -5.21 -5.81 -5.69
CA MET A 185 -4.45 -6.07 -4.46
C MET A 185 -5.06 -7.19 -3.63
N VAL A 186 -6.37 -7.14 -3.37
CA VAL A 186 -7.08 -8.18 -2.59
C VAL A 186 -7.01 -9.54 -3.29
N ASN A 187 -7.29 -9.59 -4.59
CA ASN A 187 -7.27 -10.84 -5.35
C ASN A 187 -5.86 -11.47 -5.41
N CYS A 188 -4.82 -10.64 -5.58
CA CYS A 188 -3.44 -11.12 -5.52
C CYS A 188 -3.08 -11.65 -4.13
N ALA A 189 -3.41 -10.91 -3.08
CA ALA A 189 -3.14 -11.34 -1.70
C ALA A 189 -3.82 -12.69 -1.39
N LEU A 190 -5.09 -12.86 -1.76
CA LEU A 190 -5.79 -14.14 -1.58
C LEU A 190 -5.15 -15.27 -2.39
N SER A 191 -4.74 -15.00 -3.64
CA SER A 191 -4.01 -15.98 -4.44
C SER A 191 -2.70 -16.38 -3.76
N GLN A 192 -1.96 -15.46 -3.15
CA GLN A 192 -0.70 -15.77 -2.45
C GLN A 192 -0.96 -16.52 -1.13
N LEU A 193 -1.97 -16.11 -0.37
CA LEU A 193 -2.38 -16.75 0.90
C LEU A 193 -2.92 -18.17 0.71
N SER A 194 -3.43 -18.52 -0.47
CA SER A 194 -3.85 -19.88 -0.82
C SER A 194 -2.69 -20.82 -1.17
N GLN A 195 -1.49 -20.29 -1.39
CA GLN A 195 -0.30 -21.05 -1.77
C GLN A 195 0.59 -21.28 -0.55
N PRO A 196 1.39 -22.34 -0.53
CA PRO A 196 2.39 -22.52 0.52
C PRO A 196 3.39 -21.35 0.50
N LYS A 197 3.89 -21.00 1.68
CA LYS A 197 4.97 -20.02 1.84
C LYS A 197 6.13 -20.35 0.90
N PRO A 198 6.65 -19.39 0.11
CA PRO A 198 7.81 -19.61 -0.73
C PRO A 198 9.04 -20.07 0.06
N THR A 199 9.86 -20.93 -0.55
CA THR A 199 11.12 -21.41 0.06
C THR A 199 12.25 -20.37 -0.01
N SER A 200 12.09 -19.32 -0.81
CA SER A 200 12.99 -18.18 -0.92
C SER A 200 12.21 -16.87 -1.02
N PRO A 201 12.78 -15.73 -0.60
CA PRO A 201 12.16 -14.43 -0.77
C PRO A 201 11.78 -14.15 -2.23
N THR A 202 10.57 -13.65 -2.46
CA THR A 202 10.08 -13.29 -3.80
C THR A 202 9.69 -11.82 -3.87
N THR A 203 9.88 -11.21 -5.04
CA THR A 203 9.42 -9.85 -5.31
C THR A 203 8.68 -9.81 -6.65
N HIS A 204 7.47 -9.29 -6.62
CA HIS A 204 6.64 -9.03 -7.78
C HIS A 204 6.46 -7.52 -7.95
N ILE A 205 6.61 -7.02 -9.18
CA ILE A 205 6.37 -5.62 -9.52
C ILE A 205 5.29 -5.59 -10.60
N PHE A 206 4.15 -4.98 -10.30
CA PHE A 206 2.96 -5.01 -11.13
C PHE A 206 2.63 -3.62 -11.67
N GLY A 207 2.58 -3.50 -13.00
CA GLY A 207 2.10 -2.30 -13.68
C GLY A 207 0.60 -2.37 -13.95
N ASN A 208 0.06 -1.40 -14.69
CA ASN A 208 -1.38 -1.33 -15.02
C ASN A 208 -1.93 -2.64 -15.61
N LYS A 209 -1.23 -3.28 -16.55
CA LYS A 209 -1.69 -4.52 -17.18
C LYS A 209 -1.90 -5.64 -16.16
N ASP A 210 -0.95 -5.80 -15.23
CA ASP A 210 -1.04 -6.80 -14.18
C ASP A 210 -2.15 -6.47 -13.18
N ILE A 211 -2.32 -5.19 -12.83
CA ILE A 211 -3.39 -4.72 -11.95
C ILE A 211 -4.76 -5.08 -12.53
N TYR A 212 -4.99 -4.77 -13.81
CA TYR A 212 -6.25 -5.15 -14.49
C TYR A 212 -6.43 -6.67 -14.48
N ARG A 213 -5.40 -7.44 -14.81
CA ARG A 213 -5.46 -8.91 -14.79
C ARG A 213 -5.92 -9.45 -13.43
N TYR A 214 -5.35 -8.96 -12.32
CA TYR A 214 -5.78 -9.40 -10.99
C TYR A 214 -7.18 -8.92 -10.62
N ALA A 215 -7.56 -7.70 -11.00
CA ALA A 215 -8.88 -7.15 -10.68
C ALA A 215 -10.02 -7.82 -11.49
N GLU A 216 -9.71 -8.30 -12.70
CA GLU A 216 -10.66 -8.91 -13.62
C GLU A 216 -10.80 -10.42 -13.46
N ASN A 217 -9.92 -11.07 -12.68
CA ASN A 217 -10.04 -12.50 -12.37
C ASN A 217 -11.47 -12.82 -11.88
N LYS A 218 -12.21 -13.47 -12.77
CA LYS A 218 -13.44 -14.23 -12.54
C LYS A 218 -13.07 -15.61 -12.02
#